data_AF-A0AB38Q7C7-F1
#
_entry.id   AF-A0AB38Q7C7-F1
#
_cell.length_a   1.000
_cell.length_b   1.000
_cell.length_c   1.000
_cell.angle_alpha   90.00
_cell.angle_beta   90.00
_cell.angle_gamma   90.00
#
_symmetry.space_group_name_H-M   'P 1'
#
loop_
_entity.id
_entity.type
_entity.pdbx_description
1 polymer ?
#
loop_
_entity_poly.entity_id
_entity_poly.type
_entity_poly.pdbx_seq_one_letter_code
_entity_poly.pdbx_strand_id
1 'polypeptide(L)' 'MSPYIHLTLKDRESILLGISTGKTLDTIAKEIGRSKSTVSREIARNG' A
#
# COMPACT_ATOMS: atom_id res chain seq x y z
N MET A 1 13.27 -14.10 -13.31
CA MET A 1 12.80 -12.92 -12.53
C MET A 1 11.37 -13.15 -12.11
N SER A 2 11.06 -13.13 -10.81
CA SER A 2 9.66 -13.06 -10.36
C SER A 2 9.11 -11.67 -10.71
N PRO A 3 7.97 -11.54 -11.39
CA PRO A 3 7.31 -10.24 -11.64
C PRO A 3 6.77 -9.63 -10.34
N TYR A 4 6.88 -10.35 -9.21
CA TYR A 4 6.39 -9.94 -7.92
C TYR A 4 7.37 -8.97 -7.26
N ILE A 5 7.03 -7.68 -7.32
CA ILE A 5 7.79 -6.66 -6.61
C ILE A 5 7.19 -6.55 -5.20
N HIS A 6 8.00 -6.85 -4.19
CA HIS A 6 7.61 -6.68 -2.79
C HIS A 6 7.43 -5.20 -2.45
N LEU A 7 6.51 -4.91 -1.53
CA LEU A 7 6.40 -3.58 -0.92
C LEU A 7 7.71 -3.25 -0.21
N THR A 8 8.23 -2.06 -0.47
CA THR A 8 9.36 -1.51 0.28
C THR A 8 8.90 -1.02 1.65
N LEU A 9 9.85 -0.71 2.55
CA LEU A 9 9.52 -0.09 3.83
C LEU A 9 8.78 1.25 3.64
N LYS A 10 9.26 2.07 2.69
CA LYS A 10 8.64 3.35 2.33
C LYS A 10 7.22 3.20 1.80
N ASP A 11 6.97 2.16 1.00
CA ASP A 11 5.61 1.88 0.51
C ASP A 11 4.67 1.56 1.69
N ARG A 12 5.14 0.75 2.65
CA ARG A 12 4.37 0.41 3.86
C ARG A 12 4.12 1.63 4.74
N GLU A 13 5.12 2.47 4.97
CA GLU A 13 4.96 3.74 5.71
C GLU A 13 3.92 4.65 5.04
N SER A 14 3.95 4.74 3.71
CA SER A 14 2.98 5.53 2.93
C SER A 14 1.56 4.98 3.07
N ILE A 15 1.41 3.65 3.11
CA ILE A 15 0.12 2.99 3.39
C ILE A 15 -0.37 3.34 4.79
N LEU A 16 0.46 3.17 5.81
CA LEU A 16 0.10 3.46 7.21
C LEU A 16 -0.26 4.94 7.41
N LEU A 17 0.55 5.85 6.88
CA LEU A 17 0.29 7.29 6.93
C LEU A 17 -1.02 7.62 6.20
N GLY A 18 -1.24 7.05 5.02
CA GLY A 18 -2.46 7.25 4.25
C GLY A 18 -3.72 6.82 5.00
N ILE A 19 -3.69 5.68 5.70
CA ILE A 19 -4.80 5.22 6.53
C ILE A 19 -5.01 6.16 7.72
N SER A 20 -3.94 6.54 8.42
CA SER A 20 -4.02 7.43 9.59
C SER A 20 -4.58 8.82 9.24
N THR A 21 -4.35 9.27 8.01
CA THR A 21 -4.84 10.56 7.48
C THR A 21 -6.21 10.44 6.81
N GLY A 22 -6.83 9.26 6.80
CA GLY A 22 -8.16 9.03 6.22
C GLY A 22 -8.18 9.02 4.68
N LYS A 23 -7.03 8.82 4.02
CA LYS A 23 -6.98 8.68 2.56
C LYS A 23 -7.66 7.39 2.12
N THR A 24 -8.23 7.42 0.92
CA THR A 24 -8.80 6.21 0.31
C THR A 24 -7.69 5.27 -0.16
N LEU A 25 -7.99 3.96 -0.21
CA LEU A 25 -7.05 2.95 -0.71
C LEU A 25 -6.60 3.21 -2.16
N ASP A 26 -7.45 3.84 -2.97
CA ASP A 26 -7.11 4.19 -4.35
C ASP A 26 -6.06 5.29 -4.42
N THR A 27 -6.22 6.33 -3.59
CA THR A 27 -5.25 7.43 -3.46
C THR A 27 -3.89 6.89 -3.02
N ILE A 28 -3.87 6.07 -1.97
CA ILE A 28 -2.64 5.47 -1.44
C ILE A 28 -1.95 4.62 -2.51
N ALA A 29 -2.71 3.77 -3.21
CA ALA A 29 -2.19 2.90 -4.26
C ALA A 29 -1.56 3.68 -5.40
N LYS A 30 -2.18 4.78 -5.84
CA LYS A 30 -1.64 5.69 -6.85
C LYS A 30 -0.36 6.38 -6.39
N GLU A 31 -0.29 6.83 -5.14
CA GLU A 31 0.89 7.49 -4.56
C GLU A 31 2.14 6.57 -4.56
N ILE A 32 1.96 5.28 -4.25
CA ILE A 32 3.07 4.31 -4.22
C ILE A 32 3.26 3.55 -5.54
N GLY A 33 2.46 3.84 -6.58
CA GLY A 33 2.53 3.14 -7.87
C GLY A 33 2.17 1.65 -7.79
N ARG A 34 1.25 1.27 -6.88
CA ARG A 34 0.79 -0.10 -6.70
C ARG A 34 -0.69 -0.25 -7.02
N SER A 35 -1.13 -1.51 -7.12
CA SER A 35 -2.55 -1.79 -7.25
C SER A 35 -3.27 -1.64 -5.90
N LYS A 36 -4.52 -1.18 -5.94
CA LYS A 36 -5.42 -1.12 -4.78
C LYS A 36 -5.52 -2.47 -4.04
N SER A 37 -5.51 -3.58 -4.78
CA SER A 37 -5.54 -4.92 -4.21
C SER A 37 -4.28 -5.28 -3.42
N THR A 38 -3.12 -4.70 -3.78
CA THR A 38 -1.87 -4.89 -3.03
C THR A 38 -1.93 -4.15 -1.70
N VAL A 39 -2.36 -2.88 -1.72
CA VAL A 39 -2.57 -2.09 -0.51
C VAL A 39 -3.58 -2.76 0.42
N SER A 40 -4.72 -3.20 -0.11
CA SER A 40 -5.75 -3.89 0.67
C SER A 40 -5.24 -5.18 1.32
N ARG A 41 -4.46 -6.00 0.61
CA ARG A 41 -3.85 -7.21 1.17
C ARG A 41 -2.84 -6.88 2.27
N GLU A 42 -2.04 -5.83 2.11
CA GLU A 42 -1.09 -5.41 3.15
C GLU A 42 -1.81 -4.98 4.42
N ILE A 43 -2.89 -4.22 4.28
CA ILE A 43 -3.73 -3.79 5.41
C ILE A 43 -4.38 -4.99 6.09
N ALA A 44 -4.95 -5.93 5.34
CA ALA A 44 -5.55 -7.13 5.91
C ALA A 44 -4.53 -8.06 6.61
N ARG A 45 -3.23 -7.96 6.26
CA ARG A 45 -2.16 -8.75 6.85
C ARG A 45 -1.56 -8.13 8.11
N ASN A 46 -1.51 -6.80 8.19
CA ASN A 46 -0.89 -6.06 9.29
C ASN A 46 -1.89 -5.26 10.14
N GLY A 47 -3.19 -5.37 9.84
CA GLY A 47 -4.29 -4.76 10.58
C GLY A 47 -4.57 -5.46 11.90
#